data_AF-A0A956M1M8-F1
#
_entry.id   AF-A0A956M1M8-F1
#
_cell.length_a   1.000
_cell.length_b   1.000
_cell.length_c   1.000
_cell.angle_alpha   90.00
_cell.angle_beta   90.00
_cell.angle_gamma   90.00
#
_symmetry.space_group_name_H-M   'P 1'
#
loop_
_entity.id
_entity.type
_entity.pdbx_description
1 polymer ?
#
loop_
_entity_poly.entity_id
_entity_poly.type
_entity_poly.pdbx_seq_one_letter_code
_entity_poly.pdbx_strand_id
1 'polypeptide(L)'
;HRRRPDPMVLGRARRTADALLDAMSPDGFLAGRFRNDWSPAVGWSCLTGSVQIASCWFILSEMTGEDRYRDAAFLANRYVRRTMRTDGVGEIDGGVKGAFPFHGGYGAYEYVNWACKFMIDANLQELEIPPSVPSSQPWDRLSSAETRG
;
A
#
# COMPACT_ATOMS: atom_id res chain seq x y z
N HIS A 1 19.66 -0.99 -11.85
CA HIS A 1 20.32 0.31 -11.57
C HIS A 1 19.62 1.02 -10.40
N ARG A 2 19.54 0.43 -9.20
CA ARG A 2 19.02 1.13 -8.01
C ARG A 2 20.22 1.69 -7.23
N ARG A 3 20.33 3.02 -7.17
CA ARG A 3 21.39 3.69 -6.38
C ARG A 3 21.18 3.36 -4.91
N ARG A 4 22.27 3.11 -4.16
CA ARG A 4 22.20 3.05 -2.69
C ARG A 4 21.58 4.35 -2.18
N PRO A 5 20.55 4.29 -1.32
CA PRO A 5 19.92 5.49 -0.79
C PRO A 5 20.89 6.25 0.12
N ASP A 6 20.83 7.58 0.07
CA ASP A 6 21.43 8.42 1.09
C ASP A 6 20.83 8.05 2.47
N PRO A 7 21.65 7.65 3.46
CA PRO A 7 21.16 7.26 4.78
C PRO A 7 20.30 8.32 5.45
N MET A 8 20.59 9.61 5.24
CA MET A 8 19.80 10.71 5.80
C MET A 8 18.40 10.75 5.17
N VAL A 9 18.31 10.57 3.85
CA VAL A 9 17.04 10.56 3.11
C VAL A 9 16.20 9.34 3.51
N LEU A 10 16.83 8.16 3.60
CA LEU A 10 16.16 6.94 4.05
C LEU A 10 15.62 7.10 5.48
N GLY A 11 16.42 7.65 6.40
CA GLY A 11 15.99 7.90 7.78
C GLY A 11 14.83 8.90 7.89
N ARG A 12 14.72 9.86 6.98
CA ARG A 12 13.56 10.78 6.91
C ARG A 12 12.33 10.09 6.32
N ALA A 13 12.50 9.33 5.25
CA ALA A 13 11.42 8.57 4.61
C ALA A 13 10.79 7.57 5.60
N ARG A 14 11.63 6.85 6.36
CA ARG A 14 11.18 5.94 7.42
C ARG A 14 10.35 6.65 8.48
N ARG A 15 10.79 7.79 9.00
CA ARG A 15 10.04 8.55 10.01
C ARG A 15 8.62 8.92 9.55
N THR A 16 8.48 9.38 8.31
CA THR A 16 7.17 9.68 7.71
C THR A 16 6.35 8.39 7.54
N ALA A 17 6.96 7.33 7.03
CA ALA A 17 6.29 6.05 6.81
C ALA A 17 5.81 5.42 8.12
N ASP A 18 6.63 5.46 9.17
CA ASP A 18 6.32 4.96 10.51
C ASP A 18 5.10 5.65 11.10
N ALA A 19 5.06 6.99 11.02
CA ALA A 19 3.92 7.74 11.52
C ALA A 19 2.62 7.46 10.72
N LEU A 20 2.73 7.21 9.41
CA LEU A 20 1.59 6.81 8.59
C LEU A 20 1.14 5.38 8.87
N LEU A 21 2.05 4.46 9.21
CA LEU A 21 1.70 3.11 9.66
C LEU A 21 0.86 3.17 10.93
N ASP A 22 1.29 3.97 11.91
CA ASP A 22 0.60 4.13 13.19
C ASP A 22 -0.78 4.80 13.02
N ALA A 23 -0.93 5.68 12.02
CA ALA A 23 -2.18 6.38 11.74
C ALA A 23 -3.16 5.59 10.85
N MET A 24 -2.71 4.51 10.19
CA MET A 24 -3.55 3.73 9.30
C MET A 24 -4.52 2.85 10.08
N SER A 25 -5.77 2.80 9.65
CA SER A 25 -6.75 1.89 10.26
C SER A 25 -6.52 0.43 9.82
N PRO A 26 -6.96 -0.58 10.59
CA PRO A 26 -6.80 -2.00 10.24
C PRO A 26 -7.38 -2.39 8.87
N ASP A 27 -8.33 -1.62 8.34
CA ASP A 27 -8.93 -1.86 7.03
C ASP A 27 -8.19 -1.22 5.84
N GLY A 28 -7.08 -0.52 6.11
CA GLY A 28 -6.25 0.20 5.14
C GLY A 28 -6.63 1.67 4.94
N PHE A 29 -7.55 2.23 5.73
CA PHE A 29 -7.89 3.65 5.65
C PHE A 29 -6.73 4.55 6.10
N LEU A 30 -6.39 5.51 5.24
CA LEU A 30 -5.60 6.68 5.57
C LEU A 30 -6.40 7.96 5.33
N ALA A 31 -6.36 8.88 6.30
CA ALA A 31 -6.94 10.20 6.14
C ALA A 31 -6.21 10.97 5.04
N GLY A 32 -6.96 11.75 4.25
CA GLY A 32 -6.38 12.54 3.16
C GLY A 32 -5.55 13.74 3.63
N ARG A 33 -5.62 14.10 4.92
CA ARG A 33 -4.82 15.13 5.58
C ARG A 33 -4.56 14.75 7.02
N PHE A 34 -3.39 15.13 7.51
CA PHE A 34 -2.96 14.91 8.89
C PHE A 34 -2.57 16.25 9.54
N ARG A 35 -2.73 16.33 10.85
CA ARG A 35 -2.16 17.42 11.65
C ARG A 35 -0.65 17.19 11.88
N ASN A 36 0.00 18.13 12.54
CA ASN A 36 1.43 18.04 12.88
C ASN A 36 1.77 16.86 13.82
N ASP A 37 0.79 16.35 14.56
CA ASP A 37 0.90 15.19 15.45
C ASP A 37 0.48 13.87 14.77
N TRP A 38 0.28 13.87 13.44
CA TRP A 38 -0.20 12.73 12.66
C TRP A 38 -1.63 12.27 12.97
N SER A 39 -2.40 13.04 13.75
CA SER A 39 -3.83 12.77 13.90
C SER A 39 -4.59 13.09 12.60
N PRO A 40 -5.64 12.32 12.25
CA PRO A 40 -6.50 12.61 11.10
C PRO A 40 -7.10 14.03 11.17
N ALA A 41 -6.83 14.86 10.17
CA ALA A 41 -7.40 16.21 10.07
C ALA A 41 -8.73 16.23 9.31
N VAL A 42 -9.08 15.13 8.62
CA VAL A 42 -10.27 14.98 7.77
C VAL A 42 -10.82 13.56 7.86
N GLY A 43 -12.12 13.40 7.57
CA GLY A 43 -12.81 12.10 7.56
C GLY A 43 -12.87 11.41 6.20
N TRP A 44 -12.20 11.93 5.17
CA TRP A 44 -12.12 11.33 3.83
C TRP A 44 -10.70 10.87 3.54
N SER A 45 -10.56 9.86 2.68
CA SER A 45 -9.27 9.36 2.20
C SER A 45 -8.90 10.01 0.86
N CYS A 46 -7.63 10.38 0.71
CA CYS A 46 -7.06 10.71 -0.59
C CYS A 46 -6.65 9.39 -1.25
N LEU A 47 -7.40 8.92 -2.26
CA LEU A 47 -7.13 7.61 -2.87
C LEU A 47 -5.81 7.62 -3.63
N THR A 48 -5.52 8.71 -4.36
CA THR A 48 -4.23 8.92 -5.01
C THR A 48 -3.07 8.87 -4.01
N GLY A 49 -3.19 9.60 -2.89
CA GLY A 49 -2.15 9.63 -1.86
C GLY A 49 -1.95 8.26 -1.23
N SER A 50 -3.04 7.51 -1.01
CA SER A 50 -2.98 6.17 -0.42
C SER A 50 -2.18 5.20 -1.28
N VAL A 51 -2.37 5.18 -2.61
CA VAL A 51 -1.60 4.30 -3.50
C VAL A 51 -0.15 4.77 -3.72
N GLN A 52 0.10 6.08 -3.65
CA GLN A 52 1.46 6.61 -3.63
C GLN A 52 2.22 6.18 -2.37
N ILE A 53 1.56 6.25 -1.20
CA ILE A 53 2.11 5.79 0.07
C ILE A 53 2.34 4.28 0.05
N ALA A 54 1.39 3.49 -0.48
CA ALA A 54 1.57 2.05 -0.67
C ALA A 54 2.81 1.74 -1.51
N SER A 55 3.01 2.47 -2.62
CA SER A 55 4.21 2.33 -3.45
C SER A 55 5.51 2.66 -2.68
N CYS A 56 5.50 3.74 -1.89
CA CYS A 56 6.63 4.07 -1.01
C CYS A 56 6.91 2.98 0.02
N TRP A 57 5.87 2.37 0.59
CA TRP A 57 6.01 1.27 1.54
C TRP A 57 6.57 0.00 0.90
N PHE A 58 6.16 -0.38 -0.32
CA PHE A 58 6.80 -1.48 -1.03
C PHE A 58 8.30 -1.23 -1.26
N ILE A 59 8.65 -0.01 -1.69
CA ILE A 59 10.04 0.40 -1.87
C ILE A 59 10.81 0.32 -0.53
N LEU A 60 10.22 0.80 0.56
CA LEU A 60 10.83 0.72 1.90
C LEU A 60 10.98 -0.72 2.38
N SER A 61 10.00 -1.59 2.14
CA SER A 61 10.07 -3.01 2.47
C SER A 61 11.26 -3.66 1.78
N GLU A 62 11.48 -3.40 0.49
CA GLU A 62 12.62 -3.95 -0.25
C GLU A 62 13.96 -3.38 0.25
N MET A 63 14.01 -2.08 0.57
CA MET A 63 15.23 -1.42 1.00
C MET A 63 15.64 -1.76 2.44
N THR A 64 14.68 -2.06 3.31
CA THR A 64 14.91 -2.29 4.74
C THR A 64 14.77 -3.74 5.16
N GLY A 65 14.06 -4.56 4.38
CA GLY A 65 13.66 -5.93 4.77
C GLY A 65 12.54 -5.97 5.82
N GLU A 66 11.90 -4.84 6.14
CA GLU A 66 10.85 -4.79 7.16
C GLU A 66 9.46 -5.07 6.57
N ASP A 67 8.93 -6.25 6.87
CA ASP A 67 7.64 -6.76 6.40
C ASP A 67 6.44 -5.86 6.74
N ARG A 68 6.49 -5.09 7.83
CA ARG A 68 5.41 -4.18 8.23
C ARG A 68 5.06 -3.14 7.15
N TYR A 69 6.04 -2.71 6.34
CA TYR A 69 5.76 -1.79 5.24
C TYR A 69 5.01 -2.50 4.13
N ARG A 70 5.45 -3.71 3.73
CA ARG A 70 4.75 -4.54 2.74
C ARG A 70 3.31 -4.79 3.19
N ASP A 71 3.11 -5.22 4.42
CA ASP A 71 1.80 -5.58 4.95
C ASP A 71 0.85 -4.37 4.94
N ALA A 72 1.37 -3.18 5.27
CA ALA A 72 0.58 -1.96 5.18
C ALA A 72 0.28 -1.52 3.73
N ALA A 73 1.23 -1.71 2.81
CA ALA A 73 1.00 -1.44 1.40
C ALA A 73 -0.10 -2.33 0.80
N PHE A 74 -0.13 -3.63 1.16
CA PHE A 74 -1.22 -4.54 0.81
C PHE A 74 -2.58 -4.01 1.31
N LEU A 75 -2.64 -3.55 2.57
CA LEU A 75 -3.87 -3.01 3.15
C LEU A 75 -4.33 -1.73 2.46
N ALA A 76 -3.44 -0.77 2.21
CA ALA A 76 -3.76 0.47 1.51
C ALA A 76 -4.23 0.23 0.07
N ASN A 77 -3.55 -0.64 -0.68
CA ASN A 77 -3.99 -1.02 -2.02
C ASN A 77 -5.37 -1.69 -1.99
N ARG A 78 -5.59 -2.64 -1.06
CA ARG A 78 -6.89 -3.28 -0.86
C ARG A 78 -7.98 -2.25 -0.52
N TYR A 79 -7.67 -1.25 0.31
CA TYR A 79 -8.60 -0.17 0.61
C TYR A 79 -9.01 0.56 -0.67
N VAL A 80 -8.05 0.95 -1.52
CA VAL A 80 -8.38 1.68 -2.74
C VAL A 80 -9.15 0.80 -3.74
N ARG A 81 -8.76 -0.47 -3.93
CA ARG A 81 -9.50 -1.43 -4.79
C ARG A 81 -10.99 -1.48 -4.45
N ARG A 82 -11.34 -1.48 -3.16
CA ARG A 82 -12.74 -1.57 -2.70
C ARG A 82 -13.60 -0.35 -3.08
N THR A 83 -12.97 0.78 -3.42
CA THR A 83 -13.65 2.03 -3.80
C THR A 83 -13.87 2.16 -5.31
N MET A 84 -13.24 1.26 -6.07
CA MET A 84 -13.35 1.20 -7.52
C MET A 84 -14.61 0.44 -7.92
N ARG A 85 -15.18 0.83 -9.06
CA ARG A 85 -16.19 0.03 -9.76
C ARG A 85 -15.48 -0.78 -10.84
N THR A 86 -15.81 -2.05 -10.93
CA THR A 86 -15.25 -3.00 -11.92
C THR A 86 -16.35 -3.88 -12.52
N ASP A 87 -17.60 -3.40 -12.48
CA ASP A 87 -18.80 -4.11 -12.90
C ASP A 87 -19.16 -3.86 -14.39
N GLY A 88 -18.27 -3.22 -15.15
CA GLY A 88 -18.23 -3.36 -16.62
C GLY A 88 -19.18 -2.47 -17.41
N VAL A 89 -19.80 -1.46 -16.81
CA VAL A 89 -20.75 -0.58 -17.52
C VAL A 89 -20.43 0.90 -17.32
N GLY A 90 -19.96 1.54 -18.40
CA GLY A 90 -19.84 3.00 -18.52
C GLY A 90 -18.43 3.57 -18.35
N GLU A 91 -18.32 4.88 -18.52
CA GLU A 91 -17.03 5.62 -18.60
C GLU A 91 -16.25 5.68 -17.28
N ILE A 92 -16.84 5.23 -16.18
CA ILE A 92 -16.24 5.24 -14.84
C ILE A 92 -15.70 3.88 -14.40
N ASP A 93 -15.88 2.84 -15.22
CA ASP A 93 -15.41 1.48 -14.93
C ASP A 93 -13.89 1.43 -14.87
N GLY A 94 -13.34 0.82 -13.81
CA GLY A 94 -11.90 0.84 -13.52
C GLY A 94 -11.35 2.21 -13.10
N GLY A 95 -12.19 3.24 -13.03
CA GLY A 95 -11.78 4.58 -12.60
C GLY A 95 -11.48 4.67 -11.11
N VAL A 96 -10.41 5.39 -10.76
CA VAL A 96 -10.06 5.73 -9.38
C VAL A 96 -10.45 7.18 -9.10
N LYS A 97 -11.26 7.40 -8.06
CA LYS A 97 -11.69 8.74 -7.62
C LYS A 97 -10.52 9.50 -7.01
N GLY A 98 -10.59 10.83 -6.95
CA GLY A 98 -9.61 11.61 -6.17
C GLY A 98 -9.68 11.26 -4.67
N ALA A 99 -10.89 11.21 -4.12
CA ALA A 99 -11.13 10.92 -2.71
C ALA A 99 -12.25 9.91 -2.46
N PHE A 100 -12.26 9.35 -1.25
CA PHE A 100 -13.36 8.54 -0.75
C PHE A 100 -13.83 9.01 0.64
N PRO A 101 -15.13 9.30 0.84
CA PRO A 101 -16.19 9.33 -0.17
C PRO A 101 -15.92 10.31 -1.34
N PHE A 102 -16.64 10.17 -2.47
CA PHE A 102 -16.34 10.86 -3.74
C PHE A 102 -16.28 12.39 -3.66
N HIS A 103 -16.96 12.98 -2.68
CA HIS A 103 -17.00 14.42 -2.40
C HIS A 103 -15.90 14.90 -1.44
N GLY A 104 -14.94 14.04 -1.10
CA GLY A 104 -13.79 14.39 -0.27
C GLY A 104 -12.89 15.44 -0.94
N GLY A 105 -12.14 16.19 -0.14
CA GLY A 105 -11.49 17.45 -0.56
C GLY A 105 -10.27 17.34 -1.50
N TYR A 106 -9.98 16.18 -2.07
CA TYR A 106 -8.95 16.00 -3.10
C TYR A 106 -9.58 15.43 -4.37
N GLY A 107 -9.58 16.19 -5.46
CA GLY A 107 -10.29 15.80 -6.70
C GLY A 107 -11.77 15.51 -6.42
N ALA A 108 -12.44 16.40 -5.70
CA ALA A 108 -13.84 16.22 -5.32
C ALA A 108 -14.69 16.07 -6.58
N TYR A 109 -15.45 14.98 -6.66
CA TYR A 109 -16.25 14.62 -7.84
C TYR A 109 -15.44 14.34 -9.11
N GLU A 110 -14.14 14.08 -8.99
CA GLU A 110 -13.25 13.82 -10.13
C GLU A 110 -12.69 12.41 -10.11
N TYR A 111 -12.50 11.88 -11.32
CA TYR A 111 -11.66 10.72 -11.60
C TYR A 111 -10.38 11.23 -12.26
N VAL A 112 -9.28 11.23 -11.51
CA VAL A 112 -8.02 11.81 -11.98
C VAL A 112 -7.10 10.73 -12.53
N ASN A 113 -6.57 10.93 -13.75
CA ASN A 113 -5.83 9.89 -14.48
C ASN A 113 -4.60 9.36 -13.71
N TRP A 114 -3.94 10.21 -12.92
CA TRP A 114 -2.79 9.81 -12.13
C TRP A 114 -3.17 8.91 -10.95
N ALA A 115 -4.41 8.97 -10.45
CA ALA A 115 -4.89 8.00 -9.46
C ALA A 115 -4.87 6.59 -10.06
N CYS A 116 -5.38 6.43 -11.29
CA CYS A 116 -5.35 5.14 -12.00
C CYS A 116 -3.91 4.68 -12.26
N LYS A 117 -3.02 5.58 -12.71
CA LYS A 117 -1.60 5.28 -12.93
C LYS A 117 -0.95 4.75 -11.65
N PHE A 118 -1.04 5.48 -10.54
CA PHE A 118 -0.39 5.07 -9.29
C PHE A 118 -1.05 3.83 -8.69
N MET A 119 -2.35 3.63 -8.91
CA MET A 119 -3.02 2.39 -8.55
C MET A 119 -2.42 1.21 -9.31
N ILE A 120 -2.29 1.32 -10.63
CA ILE A 120 -1.66 0.27 -11.47
C ILE A 120 -0.23 0.02 -11.00
N ASP A 121 0.60 1.04 -10.85
CA ASP A 121 1.99 0.91 -10.40
C ASP A 121 2.10 0.17 -9.05
N ALA A 122 1.31 0.59 -8.06
CA ALA A 122 1.34 -0.01 -6.73
C ALA A 122 0.83 -1.47 -6.75
N ASN A 123 -0.13 -1.80 -7.61
CA ASN A 123 -0.60 -3.17 -7.76
C ASN A 123 0.40 -4.05 -8.54
N LEU A 124 1.15 -3.49 -9.48
CA LEU A 124 2.26 -4.21 -10.14
C LEU A 124 3.37 -4.52 -9.14
N GLN A 125 3.73 -3.58 -8.26
CA GLN A 125 4.67 -3.83 -7.15
C GLN A 125 4.15 -4.91 -6.20
N GLU A 126 2.85 -4.90 -5.92
CA GLU A 126 2.19 -5.94 -5.12
C GLU A 126 2.34 -7.33 -5.73
N LEU A 127 2.22 -7.45 -7.05
CA LEU A 127 2.37 -8.71 -7.79
C LEU A 127 3.81 -9.21 -7.88
N GLU A 128 4.80 -8.32 -7.78
CA GLU A 128 6.23 -8.69 -7.75
C GLU A 128 6.63 -9.34 -6.41
N ILE A 129 5.84 -9.15 -5.36
CA ILE A 129 6.11 -9.72 -4.04
C ILE A 129 5.56 -11.15 -4.02
N PRO A 130 6.42 -12.17 -3.88
CA PRO A 130 5.97 -13.54 -3.81
C PRO A 130 5.04 -13.70 -2.59
N PRO A 131 3.97 -14.53 -2.70
CA PRO A 131 3.15 -14.85 -1.55
C PRO A 131 4.06 -15.36 -0.44
N SER A 132 3.89 -14.83 0.78
CA SER A 132 4.61 -15.32 1.94
C SER A 132 4.35 -16.82 2.04
N VAL A 133 5.37 -17.64 1.76
CA VAL A 133 5.31 -19.06 2.08
C VAL A 133 5.16 -19.11 3.60
N PRO A 134 4.09 -19.69 4.16
CA PRO A 134 3.99 -19.84 5.60
C PRO A 134 5.26 -20.55 6.09
N SER A 135 6.03 -19.90 6.96
CA SER A 135 7.22 -20.53 7.53
C SER A 135 6.79 -21.77 8.31
N SER A 136 7.31 -22.92 7.89
CA SER A 136 7.20 -24.26 8.47
C SER A 136 5.81 -24.91 8.43
N GLN A 137 5.46 -25.45 7.26
CA GLN A 137 4.53 -26.57 7.19
C GLN A 137 5.21 -27.85 7.73
N PRO A 138 4.49 -28.78 8.38
CA PRO A 138 5.10 -29.90 9.11
C PRO A 138 5.90 -30.91 8.27
N TRP A 139 5.69 -30.93 6.94
CA TRP A 139 6.22 -31.96 6.04
C TRP A 139 7.69 -31.79 5.66
N ASP A 140 8.31 -30.64 5.92
CA ASP A 140 9.75 -30.43 5.65
C ASP A 140 10.65 -31.30 6.55
N ARG A 141 10.12 -31.90 7.63
CA ARG A 141 10.87 -32.82 8.52
C ARG A 141 10.84 -34.27 8.07
N LEU A 142 9.97 -34.64 7.13
CA LEU A 142 9.81 -36.03 6.70
C LEU A 142 10.89 -36.44 5.68
N SER A 143 11.42 -35.47 4.91
CA SER A 143 12.50 -35.72 3.94
C SER A 143 13.85 -36.09 4.58
N SER A 144 14.03 -35.89 5.89
CA SER A 144 15.28 -36.23 6.59
C SER A 144 15.27 -37.60 7.28
N ALA A 145 14.11 -38.28 7.33
CA ALA A 145 13.96 -39.58 7.97
C ALA A 145 14.15 -40.78 7.02
N GLU A 146 14.03 -40.58 5.71
CA GLU A 146 14.10 -41.67 4.71
C GLU A 146 15.51 -41.93 4.16
N THR A 147 16.55 -41.24 4.63
CA THR A 147 17.95 -41.49 4.23
C THR A 147 18.75 -42.32 5.25
N ARG A 148 18.08 -42.92 6.24
CA ARG A 148 18.67 -43.92 7.15
C ARG A 148 17.80 -45.16 7.21
N GLY A 149 17.88 -45.96 6.14
CA GLY A 149 17.33 -47.31 6.05
C GLY A 149 18.27 -48.15 5.21
#